data_AF-A0A7S2INE2-F1
#
_entry.id   AF-A0A7S2INE2-F1
#
_cell.length_a   1.000
_cell.length_b   1.000
_cell.length_c   1.000
_cell.angle_alpha   90.00
_cell.angle_beta   90.00
_cell.angle_gamma   90.00
#
_symmetry.space_group_name_H-M   'P 1'
#
loop_
_entity.id
_entity.type
_entity.pdbx_description
1 polymer ?
#
loop_
_entity_poly.entity_id
_entity_poly.type
_entity_poly.pdbx_seq_one_letter_code
_entity_poly.pdbx_strand_id
1 'polypeptide(L)'
;TQSYKEFLEECMPQEGKKEDAGDAWITDYREYHTENTVHFELTLTPEQMQRAEQAGLEKHFKLKTTIATSNMVLFDAEGKIAKYNSALEILKDFCQLRRQVYNDRKAHLVAKLTREKEILSNKARFILMVVKGELELRKKKKADLLQELQRLGFKKMSE
;
A
#
# COMPACT_ATOMS: atom_id res chain seq x y z
N THR A 1 19.43 -16.47 1.59
CA THR A 1 20.78 -16.92 1.18
C THR A 1 21.25 -18.11 1.98
N GLN A 2 21.21 -18.06 3.32
CA GLN A 2 21.64 -19.16 4.20
C GLN A 2 21.02 -20.53 3.88
N SER A 3 19.71 -20.61 3.69
CA SER A 3 19.04 -21.89 3.35
C SER A 3 19.50 -22.51 2.03
N TYR A 4 19.92 -21.68 1.06
CA TYR A 4 20.46 -22.17 -0.21
C TYR A 4 21.92 -22.61 -0.08
N LYS A 5 22.69 -21.93 0.77
CA LYS A 5 24.06 -22.33 1.12
C LYS A 5 24.09 -23.72 1.77
N GLU A 6 23.23 -23.97 2.75
CA GLU A 6 23.11 -25.28 3.40
C GLU A 6 22.81 -26.39 2.38
N PHE A 7 21.93 -26.12 1.41
CA PHE A 7 21.68 -27.05 0.31
C PHE A 7 22.93 -27.33 -0.55
N LEU A 8 23.75 -26.30 -0.83
CA LEU A 8 25.01 -26.50 -1.58
C LEU A 8 26.03 -27.31 -0.77
N GLU A 9 26.13 -27.11 0.54
CA GLU A 9 27.00 -27.88 1.45
C GLU A 9 26.57 -29.35 1.57
N GLU A 10 25.27 -29.64 1.50
CA GLU A 10 24.76 -31.01 1.40
C GLU A 10 25.16 -31.70 0.07
N CYS A 11 25.35 -30.93 -1.00
CA CYS A 11 25.77 -31.44 -2.31
C CYS A 11 27.30 -31.62 -2.44
N MET A 12 28.05 -31.37 -1.37
CA MET A 12 29.50 -31.58 -1.27
C MET A 12 29.82 -32.91 -0.55
N PRO A 13 31.00 -33.51 -0.81
CA PRO A 13 31.42 -34.72 -0.10
C PRO A 13 31.61 -34.44 1.41
N GLN A 14 30.89 -35.19 2.26
CA GLN A 14 30.97 -35.07 3.72
C GLN A 14 31.78 -36.22 4.33
N GLU A 15 32.71 -35.91 5.24
CA GLU A 15 33.50 -36.93 5.96
C GLU A 15 32.58 -37.81 6.82
N GLY A 16 32.57 -39.12 6.55
CA GLY A 16 31.87 -40.14 7.35
C GLY A 16 30.51 -40.61 6.81
N LYS A 17 29.98 -40.05 5.72
CA LYS A 17 28.85 -40.64 4.98
C LYS A 17 29.39 -41.59 3.91
N LYS A 18 28.83 -42.80 3.79
CA LYS A 18 29.15 -43.70 2.67
C LYS A 18 28.88 -42.96 1.36
N GLU A 19 29.83 -43.06 0.43
CA GLU A 19 29.72 -42.58 -0.93
C GLU A 19 28.55 -43.26 -1.66
N ASP A 20 27.33 -42.82 -1.41
CA ASP A 20 26.28 -42.95 -2.42
C ASP A 20 26.67 -41.92 -3.50
N ALA A 21 27.45 -42.39 -4.48
CA ALA A 21 28.13 -41.64 -5.54
C ALA A 21 27.22 -40.78 -6.45
N GLY A 22 25.94 -40.64 -6.11
CA GLY A 22 24.95 -39.81 -6.79
C GLY A 22 24.67 -38.45 -6.13
N ASP A 23 24.99 -38.25 -4.85
CA ASP A 23 24.51 -37.07 -4.09
C ASP A 23 25.55 -35.94 -3.95
N ALA A 24 26.84 -36.24 -3.99
CA ALA A 24 27.91 -35.24 -3.96
C ALA A 24 28.43 -34.93 -5.38
N TRP A 25 28.20 -33.71 -5.85
CA TRP A 25 28.52 -33.29 -7.24
C TRP A 25 29.14 -31.89 -7.32
N ILE A 26 29.24 -31.17 -6.20
CA ILE A 26 29.99 -29.92 -6.06
C ILE A 26 31.34 -30.21 -5.42
N THR A 27 32.43 -29.67 -5.97
CA THR A 27 33.78 -29.84 -5.42
C THR A 27 34.19 -28.71 -4.48
N ASP A 28 33.81 -27.47 -4.79
CA ASP A 28 34.10 -26.28 -3.98
C ASP A 28 33.07 -25.17 -4.28
N TYR A 29 32.89 -24.23 -3.35
CA TYR A 29 32.13 -23.02 -3.61
C TYR A 29 32.74 -21.78 -2.93
N ARG A 30 32.52 -20.60 -3.52
CA ARG A 30 32.88 -19.30 -2.94
C ARG A 30 31.68 -18.36 -2.92
N GLU A 31 31.63 -17.52 -1.90
CA GLU A 31 30.54 -16.56 -1.68
C GLU A 31 31.04 -15.13 -1.84
N TYR A 32 30.40 -14.38 -2.73
CA TYR A 32 30.66 -12.96 -2.98
C TYR A 32 29.41 -12.12 -2.79
N HIS A 33 28.68 -12.39 -1.71
CA HIS A 33 27.40 -11.76 -1.42
C HIS A 33 27.57 -10.31 -0.95
N THR A 34 26.55 -9.50 -1.20
CA THR A 34 26.37 -8.20 -0.52
C THR A 34 25.08 -8.25 0.30
N GLU A 35 24.69 -7.14 0.92
CA GLU A 35 23.41 -7.04 1.64
C GLU A 35 22.21 -7.35 0.74
N ASN A 36 22.26 -6.96 -0.55
CA ASN A 36 21.13 -7.05 -1.48
C ASN A 36 21.37 -7.95 -2.70
N THR A 37 22.52 -8.61 -2.79
CA THR A 37 22.88 -9.45 -3.94
C THR A 37 23.40 -10.81 -3.50
N VAL A 38 22.99 -11.86 -4.21
CA VAL A 38 23.46 -13.24 -4.02
C VAL A 38 24.38 -13.60 -5.18
N HIS A 39 25.57 -14.12 -4.85
CA HIS A 39 26.57 -14.56 -5.82
C HIS A 39 27.35 -15.75 -5.26
N PHE A 40 27.13 -16.92 -5.85
CA PHE A 40 27.89 -18.14 -5.61
C PHE A 40 28.76 -18.45 -6.82
N GLU A 41 30.03 -18.73 -6.59
CA GLU A 41 30.93 -19.32 -7.59
C GLU A 41 31.11 -20.80 -7.21
N LEU A 42 30.69 -21.71 -8.10
CA LEU A 42 30.69 -23.15 -7.84
C LEU A 42 31.73 -23.83 -8.72
N THR A 43 32.51 -24.72 -8.14
CA THR A 43 33.47 -25.57 -8.87
C THR A 43 32.90 -26.99 -8.95
N LEU A 44 32.89 -27.54 -10.16
CA LEU A 44 32.42 -28.90 -10.46
C LEU A 44 33.47 -29.61 -11.32
N THR A 45 33.44 -30.95 -11.33
CA THR A 45 34.21 -31.72 -12.31
C THR A 45 33.58 -31.57 -13.70
N PRO A 46 34.35 -31.73 -14.80
CA PRO A 46 33.80 -31.63 -16.16
C PRO A 46 32.62 -32.59 -16.42
N GLU A 47 32.68 -33.79 -15.83
CA GLU A 47 31.61 -34.79 -15.95
C GLU A 47 30.31 -34.33 -15.25
N GLN A 48 30.41 -33.76 -14.05
CA GLN A 48 29.24 -33.25 -13.31
C GLN A 48 28.69 -31.98 -13.94
N MET A 49 29.56 -31.10 -14.48
CA MET A 49 29.13 -29.94 -15.25
C MET A 49 28.32 -30.36 -16.49
N GLN A 50 28.81 -31.34 -17.25
CA GLN A 50 28.09 -31.86 -18.41
C GLN A 50 26.73 -32.46 -18.02
N ARG A 51 26.65 -33.17 -16.89
CA ARG A 51 25.38 -33.69 -16.35
C ARG A 51 24.42 -32.57 -15.94
N ALA A 52 24.92 -31.52 -15.30
CA ALA A 52 24.13 -30.36 -14.89
C ALA A 52 23.58 -29.59 -16.09
N GLU A 53 24.38 -29.44 -17.15
CA GLU A 53 23.95 -28.83 -18.41
C GLU A 53 22.88 -29.66 -19.12
N GLN A 54 23.06 -30.98 -19.20
CA GLN A 54 22.07 -31.90 -19.79
C GLN A 54 20.73 -31.88 -19.02
N ALA A 55 20.77 -31.74 -17.69
CA ALA A 55 19.59 -31.63 -16.85
C ALA A 55 18.92 -30.23 -16.88
N GLY A 56 19.66 -29.23 -17.37
CA GLY A 56 19.33 -27.81 -17.30
C GLY A 56 19.75 -27.19 -15.97
N LEU A 57 20.64 -26.19 -16.00
CA LEU A 57 21.24 -25.58 -14.82
C LEU A 57 20.20 -25.08 -13.81
N GLU A 58 19.16 -24.36 -14.26
CA GLU A 58 18.13 -23.84 -13.36
C GLU A 58 17.42 -24.95 -12.55
N LYS A 59 17.21 -26.11 -13.18
CA LYS A 59 16.56 -27.26 -12.55
C LYS A 59 17.54 -28.00 -11.64
N HIS A 60 18.75 -28.24 -12.13
CA HIS A 60 19.79 -28.96 -11.40
C HIS A 60 20.16 -28.23 -10.10
N PHE A 61 20.32 -26.91 -10.17
CA PHE A 61 20.64 -26.05 -9.04
C PHE A 61 19.41 -25.56 -8.25
N LYS A 62 18.20 -26.07 -8.53
CA LYS A 62 16.95 -25.68 -7.86
C LYS A 62 16.69 -24.16 -7.84
N LEU A 63 17.09 -23.45 -8.90
CA LEU A 63 16.94 -21.99 -9.04
C LEU A 63 15.52 -21.60 -9.49
N LYS A 64 14.67 -22.57 -9.81
CA LYS A 64 13.29 -22.35 -10.24
C LYS A 64 12.31 -22.95 -9.24
N THR A 65 11.37 -22.14 -8.79
CA THR A 65 10.24 -22.56 -7.97
C THR A 65 8.93 -22.11 -8.63
N THR A 66 7.82 -22.73 -8.24
CA THR A 66 6.48 -22.34 -8.69
C THR A 66 5.72 -21.76 -7.53
N ILE A 67 5.12 -20.58 -7.71
CA ILE A 67 4.24 -19.96 -6.74
C ILE A 67 2.82 -20.06 -7.30
N ALA A 68 1.97 -20.84 -6.64
CA ALA A 68 0.57 -20.95 -7.03
C ALA A 68 -0.24 -19.77 -6.50
N THR A 69 -0.99 -19.10 -7.39
CA THR A 69 -1.87 -17.96 -7.06
C THR A 69 -3.35 -18.33 -7.03
N SER A 70 -3.67 -19.62 -6.90
CA SER A 70 -5.04 -20.15 -6.98
C SER A 70 -5.91 -19.89 -5.74
N ASN A 71 -5.31 -19.42 -4.65
CA ASN A 71 -6.00 -19.21 -3.37
C ASN A 71 -5.91 -17.75 -2.90
N MET A 72 -6.53 -16.84 -3.65
CA MET A 72 -6.69 -15.44 -3.26
C MET A 72 -8.00 -15.26 -2.49
N VAL A 73 -7.94 -15.36 -1.16
CA VAL A 73 -9.11 -15.22 -0.28
C VAL A 73 -8.90 -13.99 0.62
N LEU A 74 -9.82 -13.04 0.54
CA LEU A 74 -9.74 -11.75 1.23
C LEU A 74 -11.11 -11.38 1.79
N PHE A 75 -11.15 -10.40 2.70
CA PHE A 75 -12.41 -9.77 3.09
C PHE A 75 -12.84 -8.75 2.03
N ASP A 76 -14.13 -8.76 1.67
CA ASP A 76 -14.74 -7.76 0.80
C ASP A 76 -15.10 -6.47 1.56
N ALA A 77 -15.72 -5.52 0.86
CA ALA A 77 -16.10 -4.22 1.42
C ALA A 77 -17.13 -4.34 2.56
N GLU A 78 -17.91 -5.41 2.57
CA GLU A 78 -18.92 -5.74 3.59
C GLU A 78 -18.34 -6.60 4.73
N GLY A 79 -17.04 -6.93 4.68
CA GLY A 79 -16.36 -7.74 5.68
C GLY A 79 -16.65 -9.25 5.58
N LYS A 80 -17.16 -9.73 4.44
CA LYS A 80 -17.37 -11.15 4.17
C LYS A 80 -16.15 -11.74 3.48
N ILE A 81 -15.94 -13.04 3.70
CA ILE A 81 -14.85 -13.78 3.06
C ILE A 81 -15.23 -14.03 1.61
N ALA A 82 -14.41 -13.52 0.68
CA ALA A 82 -14.57 -13.70 -0.76
C ALA A 82 -13.32 -14.36 -1.35
N LYS A 83 -13.54 -15.27 -2.30
CA LYS A 83 -12.48 -15.87 -3.11
C LYS A 83 -12.41 -15.16 -4.46
N TYR A 84 -11.22 -14.74 -4.84
CA TYR A 84 -10.91 -14.08 -6.10
C TYR A 84 -10.14 -15.04 -7.02
N ASN A 85 -10.48 -15.05 -8.30
CA ASN A 85 -9.83 -15.88 -9.30
C ASN A 85 -8.64 -15.18 -9.95
N SER A 86 -8.58 -13.85 -9.88
CA SER A 86 -7.47 -13.06 -10.40
C SER A 86 -7.23 -11.79 -9.59
N ALA A 87 -6.00 -11.27 -9.65
CA ALA A 87 -5.67 -9.95 -9.10
C ALA A 87 -6.52 -8.81 -9.72
N LEU A 88 -7.04 -9.00 -10.94
CA LEU A 88 -7.89 -8.03 -11.61
C LEU A 88 -9.28 -7.93 -10.97
N GLU A 89 -9.83 -9.02 -10.45
CA GLU A 89 -11.12 -8.99 -9.72
C GLU A 89 -10.96 -8.17 -8.42
N ILE A 90 -9.89 -8.41 -7.66
CA ILE A 90 -9.54 -7.62 -6.48
C ILE A 90 -9.45 -6.12 -6.83
N LEU A 91 -8.77 -5.80 -7.94
CA LEU A 91 -8.61 -4.41 -8.39
C LEU A 91 -9.95 -3.78 -8.78
N LYS A 92 -10.85 -4.52 -9.44
CA LYS A 92 -12.17 -4.00 -9.82
C LYS A 92 -13.00 -3.64 -8.60
N ASP A 93 -13.06 -4.53 -7.61
CA ASP A 93 -13.82 -4.30 -6.38
C ASP A 93 -13.24 -3.13 -5.59
N PHE A 94 -11.90 -3.07 -5.47
CA PHE A 94 -11.21 -1.93 -4.89
C PHE A 94 -11.56 -0.62 -5.62
N CYS A 95 -11.51 -0.58 -6.95
CA CYS A 95 -11.79 0.62 -7.72
C CYS A 95 -13.24 1.11 -7.55
N GLN A 96 -14.21 0.20 -7.46
CA GLN A 96 -15.62 0.55 -7.23
C GLN A 96 -15.80 1.22 -5.86
N LEU A 97 -15.34 0.57 -4.80
CA LEU A 97 -15.38 1.12 -3.44
C LEU A 97 -14.64 2.46 -3.38
N ARG A 98 -13.43 2.50 -3.95
CA ARG A 98 -12.58 3.69 -3.90
C ARG A 98 -13.22 4.88 -4.59
N ARG A 99 -13.90 4.67 -5.71
CA ARG A 99 -14.64 5.74 -6.43
C ARG A 99 -15.76 6.31 -5.56
N GLN A 100 -16.52 5.47 -4.85
CA GLN A 100 -17.56 5.95 -3.93
C GLN A 100 -16.94 6.82 -2.82
N VAL A 101 -15.87 6.35 -2.18
CA VAL A 101 -15.18 7.10 -1.12
C VAL A 101 -14.63 8.44 -1.63
N TYR A 102 -14.18 8.53 -2.89
CA TYR A 102 -13.80 9.81 -3.50
C TYR A 102 -14.97 10.79 -3.61
N ASN A 103 -16.16 10.32 -3.96
CA ASN A 103 -17.36 11.15 -4.02
C ASN A 103 -17.76 11.66 -2.63
N ASP A 104 -17.75 10.77 -1.63
CA ASP A 104 -18.07 11.13 -0.24
C ASP A 104 -17.09 12.17 0.30
N ARG A 105 -15.80 11.96 0.03
CA ARG A 105 -14.75 12.92 0.40
C ARG A 105 -14.95 14.26 -0.29
N LYS A 106 -15.30 14.28 -1.58
CA LYS A 106 -15.58 15.52 -2.30
C LYS A 106 -16.78 16.25 -1.70
N ALA A 107 -17.88 15.53 -1.43
CA ALA A 107 -19.08 16.10 -0.83
C ALA A 107 -18.78 16.72 0.54
N HIS A 108 -18.01 16.01 1.39
CA HIS A 108 -17.57 16.51 2.69
C HIS A 108 -16.73 17.79 2.56
N LEU A 109 -15.72 17.79 1.67
CA LEU A 109 -14.86 18.97 1.47
C LEU A 109 -15.64 20.18 0.94
N VAL A 110 -16.57 19.96 0.00
CA VAL A 110 -17.43 21.03 -0.52
C VAL A 110 -18.33 21.58 0.59
N ALA A 111 -18.95 20.72 1.41
CA ALA A 111 -19.79 21.17 2.52
C ALA A 111 -18.98 21.97 3.56
N LYS A 112 -17.77 21.50 3.90
CA LYS A 112 -16.85 22.19 4.80
C LYS A 112 -16.47 23.57 4.27
N LEU A 113 -15.97 23.64 3.03
CA LEU A 113 -15.55 24.91 2.42
C LEU A 113 -16.73 25.87 2.22
N THR A 114 -17.92 25.34 1.92
CA THR A 114 -19.13 26.17 1.81
C THR A 114 -19.49 26.79 3.15
N ARG A 115 -19.44 26.02 4.24
CA ARG A 115 -19.67 26.54 5.60
C ARG A 115 -18.64 27.59 5.98
N GLU A 116 -17.36 27.33 5.72
CA GLU A 116 -16.28 28.30 5.96
C GLU A 116 -16.48 29.59 5.15
N LYS A 117 -16.80 29.47 3.86
CA LYS A 117 -17.13 30.61 3.00
C LYS A 117 -18.28 31.42 3.57
N GLU A 118 -19.38 30.78 3.98
CA GLU A 118 -20.54 31.49 4.53
C GLU A 118 -20.18 32.25 5.82
N ILE A 119 -19.37 31.66 6.70
CA ILE A 119 -18.89 32.32 7.94
C ILE A 119 -18.06 33.53 7.60
N LEU A 120 -17.07 33.38 6.72
CA LEU A 120 -16.20 34.49 6.31
C LEU A 120 -16.97 35.59 5.58
N SER A 121 -17.92 35.22 4.72
CA SER A 121 -18.77 36.16 4.00
C SER A 121 -19.65 36.97 4.95
N ASN A 122 -20.27 36.33 5.94
CA ASN A 122 -21.06 37.02 6.97
C ASN A 122 -20.19 37.95 7.83
N LYS A 123 -19.00 37.49 8.26
CA LYS A 123 -18.05 38.30 9.03
C LYS A 123 -17.63 39.55 8.24
N ALA A 124 -17.22 39.37 6.98
CA ALA A 124 -16.81 40.47 6.11
C ALA A 124 -17.96 41.46 5.89
N ARG A 125 -19.17 40.96 5.62
CA ARG A 125 -20.36 41.82 5.43
C ARG A 125 -20.69 42.63 6.68
N PHE A 126 -20.65 42.01 7.86
CA PHE A 126 -20.88 42.69 9.13
C PHE A 126 -19.87 43.83 9.33
N ILE A 127 -18.57 43.54 9.16
CA ILE A 127 -17.50 44.54 9.32
C ILE A 127 -17.69 45.70 8.34
N LEU A 128 -17.99 45.42 7.07
CA LEU A 128 -18.20 46.45 6.05
C LEU A 128 -19.40 47.36 6.37
N MET A 129 -20.52 46.81 6.83
CA MET A 129 -21.69 47.61 7.21
C MET A 129 -21.41 48.51 8.41
N VAL A 130 -20.63 48.03 9.38
CA VAL A 130 -20.22 48.84 10.54
C VAL A 130 -19.29 49.97 10.11
N VAL A 131 -18.29 49.69 9.28
CA VAL A 131 -17.35 50.71 8.78
C VAL A 131 -18.04 51.77 7.94
N LYS A 132 -19.06 51.40 7.15
CA LYS A 132 -19.86 52.32 6.34
C LYS A 132 -20.91 53.10 7.15
N GLY A 133 -21.10 52.77 8.43
CA GLY A 133 -22.15 53.37 9.26
C GLY A 133 -23.57 52.87 8.94
N GLU A 134 -23.71 51.83 8.12
CA GLU A 134 -25.00 51.19 7.78
C GLU A 134 -25.53 50.33 8.95
N LEU A 135 -24.64 49.93 9.87
CA LEU A 135 -24.99 49.18 11.08
C LEU A 135 -24.36 49.82 12.32
N GLU A 136 -25.19 50.42 13.16
CA GLU A 136 -24.75 51.04 14.43
C GLU A 136 -24.81 50.03 15.58
N LEU A 137 -23.70 49.88 16.30
CA LEU A 137 -23.55 48.97 17.44
C LEU A 137 -23.64 49.69 18.79
N ARG A 138 -23.38 51.01 18.84
CA ARG A 138 -23.34 51.76 20.09
C ARG A 138 -24.73 51.84 20.71
N LYS A 139 -24.80 51.58 22.03
CA LYS A 139 -26.02 51.66 22.85
C LYS A 139 -27.18 50.73 22.45
N LYS A 140 -26.98 49.76 21.55
CA LYS A 140 -28.00 48.73 21.25
C LYS A 140 -27.92 47.55 22.22
N LYS A 141 -29.08 47.04 22.65
CA LYS A 141 -29.14 45.79 23.41
C LYS A 141 -28.85 44.61 22.48
N LYS A 142 -28.26 43.56 23.03
CA LYS A 142 -27.90 42.33 22.28
C LYS A 142 -29.11 41.72 21.55
N ALA A 143 -30.29 41.71 22.19
CA ALA A 143 -31.50 41.16 21.60
C ALA A 143 -31.93 41.93 20.34
N ASP A 144 -31.91 43.26 20.39
CA ASP A 144 -32.29 44.13 19.28
C ASP A 144 -31.30 43.99 18.11
N LEU A 145 -30.00 43.90 18.41
CA LEU A 145 -28.96 43.65 17.39
C LEU A 145 -29.14 42.30 16.70
N LEU A 146 -29.48 41.24 17.45
CA LEU A 146 -29.72 39.92 16.87
C LEU A 146 -30.95 39.92 15.95
N GLN A 147 -32.03 40.62 16.33
CA GLN A 147 -33.21 40.77 15.47
C GLN A 147 -32.90 41.57 14.20
N GLU A 148 -32.12 42.64 14.31
CA GLU A 148 -31.70 43.44 13.16
C GLU A 148 -30.80 42.65 12.20
N LEU A 149 -29.82 41.90 12.73
CA LEU A 149 -28.99 41.01 11.92
C LEU A 149 -29.83 39.94 11.21
N GLN A 150 -30.83 39.40 11.90
CA GLN A 150 -31.76 38.44 11.30
C GLN A 150 -32.61 39.10 10.20
N ARG A 151 -33.09 40.35 10.40
CA ARG A 151 -33.82 41.12 9.38
C ARG A 151 -32.95 41.47 8.17
N LEU A 152 -31.66 41.70 8.37
CA LEU A 152 -30.66 41.92 7.33
C LEU A 152 -30.21 40.61 6.65
N GLY A 153 -30.82 39.47 6.99
CA GLY A 153 -30.55 38.18 6.37
C GLY A 153 -29.17 37.63 6.70
N PHE A 154 -28.57 38.00 7.84
CA PHE A 154 -27.36 37.32 8.30
C PHE A 154 -27.70 35.88 8.69
N LYS A 155 -27.01 34.93 8.08
CA LYS A 155 -27.20 33.51 8.38
C LYS A 155 -26.75 33.24 9.81
N LYS A 156 -27.63 32.66 10.62
CA LYS A 156 -27.31 32.28 12.00
C LYS A 156 -26.32 31.12 11.96
N MET A 157 -25.14 31.32 12.52
CA MET A 157 -24.10 30.30 12.57
C MET A 157 -24.15 29.63 13.94
N SER A 158 -24.29 28.31 13.98
CA SER A 158 -23.90 27.51 15.14
C SER A 158 -22.43 27.12 14.98
N GLU A 159 -21.70 26.97 16.09
CA GLU A 159 -20.48 26.16 16.10
C GLU A 159 -20.81 24.71 15.70
#